data_AF-A0A1M3MSU5-F1
#
_entry.id   AF-A0A1M3MSU5-F1
#
_cell.length_a   1.000
_cell.length_b   1.000
_cell.length_c   1.000
_cell.angle_alpha   90.00
_cell.angle_beta   90.00
_cell.angle_gamma   90.00
#
_symmetry.space_group_name_H-M   'P 1'
#
loop_
_entity.id
_entity.type
_entity.pdbx_description
1 polymer ?
#
loop_
_entity_poly.entity_id
_entity_poly.type
_entity_poly.pdbx_seq_one_letter_code
_entity_poly.pdbx_strand_id
1 'polypeptide(L)'
;MRALACFGLSLTLSLLGSGCSGASSNHEPAGATSAKVAVENPTGTCTAPDSGARAGYHVPGDSQWLPDCKIMLAREYWRVFVTKPGSAYLVPRPDGDRGLEHACTVESNPLHAVVVKHALCKPASSQAEVERVNDLPPSDALAIAHELHASLRFIASDEGLGIAPFPMPSDIIDACNLHSNADAPELDAICKREKERLGSGHLVGFTYVGPGGVALAKRLNELYAIPLD
;
A
#
# COMPACT_ATOMS: atom_id res chain seq x y z
N MET A 1 35.76 -55.06 -15.01
CA MET A 1 36.37 -53.79 -15.46
C MET A 1 36.94 -53.10 -14.22
N ARG A 2 38.16 -52.56 -14.36
CA ARG A 2 39.11 -51.97 -13.38
C ARG A 2 38.42 -51.25 -12.20
N ALA A 3 38.68 -51.46 -10.90
CA ALA A 3 39.88 -51.70 -10.06
C ALA A 3 40.21 -50.45 -9.19
N LEU A 4 40.17 -50.66 -7.86
CA LEU A 4 40.74 -49.83 -6.79
C LEU A 4 42.25 -49.58 -6.98
N ALA A 5 42.77 -48.47 -6.45
CA ALA A 5 43.85 -48.46 -5.45
C ALA A 5 44.36 -47.03 -5.10
N CYS A 6 44.62 -46.85 -3.80
CA CYS A 6 45.38 -45.77 -3.16
C CYS A 6 46.86 -45.78 -3.53
N PHE A 7 47.54 -44.62 -3.45
CA PHE A 7 48.95 -44.38 -3.04
C PHE A 7 49.17 -42.85 -3.09
N GLY A 8 49.88 -42.14 -2.21
CA GLY A 8 50.70 -42.51 -1.08
C GLY A 8 51.16 -41.25 -0.32
N LEU A 9 51.61 -41.48 0.91
CA LEU A 9 52.23 -40.56 1.87
C LEU A 9 53.41 -39.74 1.29
N SER A 10 53.58 -38.51 1.79
CA SER A 10 54.89 -38.11 2.32
C SER A 10 54.79 -37.01 3.37
N LEU A 11 55.60 -37.19 4.42
CA LEU A 11 55.67 -36.47 5.68
C LEU A 11 56.84 -35.47 5.60
N THR A 12 56.64 -34.21 5.97
CA THR A 12 57.73 -33.32 6.40
C THR A 12 57.29 -32.47 7.60
N LEU A 13 58.27 -32.21 8.46
CA LEU A 13 58.19 -31.92 9.89
C LEU A 13 58.82 -30.54 10.17
N SER A 14 58.19 -29.75 11.05
CA SER A 14 58.73 -28.61 11.84
C SER A 14 59.13 -27.32 11.07
N LEU A 15 59.04 -26.08 11.59
CA LEU A 15 59.18 -25.51 12.93
C LEU A 15 58.38 -24.19 13.10
N LEU A 16 58.01 -23.91 14.36
CA LEU A 16 57.98 -22.62 15.09
C LEU A 16 57.15 -21.43 14.57
N GLY A 17 56.31 -20.87 15.45
CA GLY A 17 55.84 -19.49 15.31
C GLY A 17 54.72 -19.08 16.25
N SER A 18 55.08 -18.78 17.50
CA SER A 18 54.50 -17.75 18.38
C SER A 18 52.98 -17.57 18.47
N GLY A 19 52.45 -17.86 19.67
CA GLY A 19 51.20 -17.27 20.12
C GLY A 19 51.30 -15.75 20.22
N CYS A 20 50.20 -15.08 19.87
CA CYS A 20 49.84 -13.74 20.34
C CYS A 20 48.32 -13.61 20.25
N SER A 21 47.70 -13.49 21.43
CA SER A 21 46.46 -12.80 21.78
C SER A 21 45.46 -12.48 20.66
N GLY A 22 44.43 -13.31 20.53
CA GLY A 22 43.17 -12.92 19.87
C GLY A 22 42.33 -12.03 20.79
N ALA A 23 42.46 -10.72 20.64
CA ALA A 23 41.41 -9.77 21.00
C ALA A 23 40.70 -9.38 19.71
N SER A 24 39.75 -10.21 19.27
CA SER A 24 38.86 -9.85 18.16
C SER A 24 37.82 -8.89 18.73
N SER A 25 38.04 -7.59 18.52
CA SER A 25 37.05 -6.57 18.78
C SER A 25 35.80 -6.89 17.94
N ASN A 26 34.70 -7.21 18.62
CA ASN A 26 33.38 -7.23 18.04
C ASN A 26 33.11 -5.83 17.47
N HIS A 27 33.25 -5.67 16.16
CA HIS A 27 32.65 -4.54 15.47
C HIS A 27 31.21 -4.96 15.17
N GLU A 28 30.30 -4.55 16.06
CA GLU A 28 28.88 -4.49 15.77
C GLU A 28 28.71 -3.71 14.46
N PRO A 29 28.00 -4.24 13.45
CA PRO A 29 27.51 -3.36 12.40
C PRO A 29 26.48 -2.46 13.07
N ALA A 30 26.85 -1.20 13.25
CA ALA A 30 25.97 -0.14 13.70
C ALA A 30 24.65 -0.26 12.94
N GLY A 31 23.57 -0.51 13.68
CA GLY A 31 22.24 -0.55 13.14
C GLY A 31 22.00 0.72 12.34
N ALA A 32 21.79 0.55 11.04
CA ALA A 32 21.25 1.60 10.20
C ALA A 32 19.85 1.90 10.74
N THR A 33 19.79 2.83 11.68
CA THR A 33 18.57 3.53 12.02
C THR A 33 18.23 4.29 10.75
N SER A 34 17.31 3.73 9.95
CA SER A 34 16.66 4.45 8.86
C SER A 34 16.08 5.72 9.49
N ALA A 35 16.77 6.83 9.29
CA ALA A 35 16.35 8.10 9.83
C ALA A 35 15.04 8.43 9.12
N LYS A 36 13.92 8.26 9.82
CA LYS A 36 12.61 8.67 9.31
C LYS A 36 12.71 10.11 8.84
N VAL A 37 12.40 10.32 7.56
CA VAL A 37 12.43 11.64 6.96
C VAL A 37 11.47 12.52 7.74
N ALA A 38 11.98 13.53 8.46
CA ALA A 38 11.14 14.50 9.15
C ALA A 38 10.46 15.38 8.10
N VAL A 39 9.26 15.00 7.68
CA VAL A 39 8.41 15.77 6.77
C VAL A 39 7.31 16.42 7.57
N GLU A 40 7.22 17.74 7.46
CA GLU A 40 6.09 18.51 7.98
C GLU A 40 4.84 18.13 7.21
N ASN A 41 3.78 17.75 7.93
CA ASN A 41 2.51 17.40 7.31
C ASN A 41 1.74 18.69 7.02
N PRO A 42 1.52 19.07 5.74
CA PRO A 42 0.89 20.33 5.39
C PRO A 42 -0.60 20.39 5.78
N THR A 43 -1.21 19.27 6.18
CA THR A 43 -2.61 19.22 6.61
C THR A 43 -2.78 19.38 8.13
N GLY A 44 -1.72 19.24 8.94
CA GLY A 44 -1.80 19.39 10.40
C GLY A 44 -0.72 18.61 11.16
N THR A 45 -1.00 18.27 12.43
CA THR A 45 -0.04 17.59 13.33
C THR A 45 -0.42 16.15 13.68
N CYS A 46 -1.32 15.54 12.90
CA CYS A 46 -1.70 14.15 13.09
C CYS A 46 -0.53 13.22 12.76
N THR A 47 -0.45 12.11 13.49
CA THR A 47 0.58 11.08 13.33
C THR A 47 -0.02 9.81 12.77
N ALA A 48 0.70 9.17 11.84
CA ALA A 48 0.32 7.84 11.36
C ALA A 48 0.25 6.86 12.56
N PRO A 49 -0.89 6.18 12.77
CA PRO A 49 -1.04 5.23 13.88
C PRO A 49 -0.22 3.93 13.68
N ASP A 50 0.15 3.63 12.44
CA ASP A 50 0.92 2.46 12.04
C ASP A 50 1.77 2.76 10.79
N SER A 51 2.23 1.73 10.08
CA SER A 51 3.06 1.89 8.87
C SER A 51 2.27 2.38 7.64
N GLY A 52 0.95 2.33 7.67
CA GLY A 52 0.09 2.53 6.49
C GLY A 52 0.00 1.31 5.59
N ALA A 53 0.61 0.17 5.96
CA ALA A 53 0.48 -1.06 5.18
C ALA A 53 -0.98 -1.51 5.06
N ARG A 54 -1.29 -2.16 3.93
CA ARG A 54 -2.59 -2.78 3.64
C ARG A 54 -2.35 -4.24 3.30
N ALA A 55 -2.72 -5.15 4.21
CA ALA A 55 -2.53 -6.58 3.99
C ALA A 55 -3.17 -7.02 2.66
N GLY A 56 -2.43 -7.83 1.90
CA GLY A 56 -2.83 -8.29 0.57
C GLY A 56 -2.66 -7.27 -0.57
N TYR A 57 -2.24 -6.02 -0.29
CA TYR A 57 -2.20 -4.95 -1.27
C TYR A 57 -0.87 -4.20 -1.33
N HIS A 58 -0.41 -3.64 -0.21
CA HIS A 58 0.76 -2.75 -0.18
C HIS A 58 1.53 -2.86 1.13
N VAL A 59 2.85 -2.86 1.00
CA VAL A 59 3.81 -2.75 2.10
C VAL A 59 4.75 -1.58 1.78
N PRO A 60 4.85 -0.56 2.65
CA PRO A 60 5.50 0.71 2.33
C PRO A 60 7.04 0.67 2.25
N GLY A 61 7.68 -0.44 2.68
CA GLY A 61 9.13 -0.51 2.80
C GLY A 61 9.66 0.58 3.75
N ASP A 62 10.63 1.37 3.27
CA ASP A 62 11.19 2.51 3.99
C ASP A 62 10.34 3.80 3.90
N SER A 63 9.22 3.76 3.16
CA SER A 63 8.36 4.93 3.00
C SER A 63 7.56 5.20 4.27
N GLN A 64 7.33 6.48 4.57
CA GLN A 64 6.54 6.90 5.71
C GLN A 64 5.13 7.30 5.28
N TRP A 65 4.10 6.69 5.87
CA TRP A 65 2.72 7.17 5.70
C TRP A 65 2.58 8.58 6.29
N LEU A 66 2.08 9.49 5.46
CA LEU A 66 1.72 10.86 5.81
C LEU A 66 0.19 10.99 5.76
N PRO A 67 -0.51 10.92 6.91
CA PRO A 67 -1.96 10.95 6.95
C PRO A 67 -2.54 12.32 6.62
N ASP A 68 -3.76 12.37 6.09
CA ASP A 68 -4.54 13.60 5.98
C ASP A 68 -5.21 13.93 7.32
N CYS A 69 -4.74 14.98 7.98
CA CYS A 69 -5.27 15.42 9.26
C CYS A 69 -6.68 16.01 9.18
N LYS A 70 -7.21 16.18 7.97
CA LYS A 70 -8.54 16.75 7.70
C LYS A 70 -9.47 15.75 7.03
N ILE A 71 -9.15 14.45 7.05
CA ILE A 71 -10.03 13.43 6.48
C ILE A 71 -11.41 13.42 7.15
N MET A 72 -12.46 13.34 6.33
CA MET A 72 -13.85 13.29 6.79
C MET A 72 -14.38 11.86 6.98
N LEU A 73 -13.62 10.87 6.51
CA LEU A 73 -13.93 9.44 6.60
C LEU A 73 -13.37 8.85 7.88
N ALA A 74 -13.91 7.70 8.30
CA ALA A 74 -13.37 6.95 9.44
C ALA A 74 -11.96 6.38 9.20
N ARG A 75 -11.52 6.30 7.93
CA ARG A 75 -10.20 5.79 7.50
C ARG A 75 -9.85 6.28 6.08
N GLU A 76 -8.56 6.33 5.77
CA GLU A 76 -8.05 6.73 4.43
C GLU A 76 -8.06 5.56 3.43
N TYR A 77 -8.79 5.68 2.31
CA TYR A 77 -8.67 4.69 1.21
C TYR A 77 -7.37 4.89 0.41
N TRP A 78 -7.19 6.07 -0.21
CA TRP A 78 -5.90 6.52 -0.73
C TRP A 78 -4.98 6.98 0.40
N ARG A 79 -3.81 6.37 0.53
CA ARG A 79 -2.79 6.74 1.52
C ARG A 79 -1.58 7.37 0.82
N VAL A 80 -1.05 8.44 1.40
CA VAL A 80 0.15 9.14 0.91
C VAL A 80 1.39 8.61 1.61
N PHE A 81 2.41 8.23 0.85
CA PHE A 81 3.67 7.74 1.39
C PHE A 81 4.83 8.61 0.92
N VAL A 82 5.57 9.16 1.87
CA VAL A 82 6.77 9.94 1.62
C VAL A 82 7.97 9.00 1.49
N THR A 83 8.73 9.17 0.41
CA THR A 83 9.94 8.38 0.12
C THR A 83 11.21 9.14 0.48
N LYS A 84 11.22 10.45 0.23
CA LYS A 84 12.34 11.37 0.47
C LYS A 84 11.79 12.80 0.63
N PRO A 85 12.58 13.77 1.12
CA PRO A 85 12.14 15.16 1.21
C PRO A 85 11.56 15.68 -0.11
N GLY A 86 10.33 16.21 -0.06
CA GLY A 86 9.66 16.78 -1.23
C GLY A 86 9.06 15.77 -2.23
N SER A 87 9.07 14.47 -1.93
CA SER A 87 8.55 13.43 -2.82
C SER A 87 7.69 12.40 -2.08
N ALA A 88 6.54 12.12 -2.66
CA ALA A 88 5.55 11.18 -2.17
C ALA A 88 4.84 10.47 -3.32
N TYR A 89 4.23 9.33 -3.00
CA TYR A 89 3.33 8.61 -3.90
C TYR A 89 2.01 8.30 -3.17
N LEU A 90 0.96 8.00 -3.93
CA LEU A 90 -0.33 7.56 -3.39
C LEU A 90 -0.54 6.08 -3.68
N VAL A 91 -1.25 5.42 -2.77
CA VAL A 91 -1.69 4.05 -2.90
C VAL A 91 -3.19 3.96 -2.54
N PRO A 92 -4.08 3.54 -3.46
CA PRO A 92 -3.83 3.24 -4.88
C PRO A 92 -3.24 4.43 -5.64
N ARG A 93 -2.61 4.18 -6.80
CA ARG A 93 -2.19 5.30 -7.64
C ARG A 93 -3.43 6.06 -8.15
N PRO A 94 -3.37 7.40 -8.23
CA PRO A 94 -4.54 8.24 -8.51
C PRO A 94 -4.71 8.52 -10.02
N ASP A 95 -3.75 8.13 -10.85
CA ASP A 95 -3.77 8.39 -12.29
C ASP A 95 -4.94 7.69 -13.00
N GLY A 96 -5.82 8.47 -13.63
CA GLY A 96 -7.02 7.98 -14.30
C GLY A 96 -8.18 7.61 -13.38
N ASP A 97 -8.11 7.96 -12.08
CA ASP A 97 -9.21 7.74 -11.16
C ASP A 97 -10.41 8.63 -11.51
N ARG A 98 -11.62 8.05 -11.49
CA ARG A 98 -12.86 8.76 -11.82
C ARG A 98 -13.16 9.90 -10.85
N GLY A 99 -12.69 9.82 -9.60
CA GLY A 99 -12.79 10.91 -8.63
C GLY A 99 -12.08 12.19 -9.08
N LEU A 100 -11.15 12.12 -10.04
CA LEU A 100 -10.46 13.29 -10.60
C LEU A 100 -11.11 13.86 -11.86
N GLU A 101 -12.17 13.24 -12.41
CA GLU A 101 -12.79 13.67 -13.69
C GLU A 101 -13.16 15.16 -13.68
N HIS A 102 -13.70 15.67 -12.58
CA HIS A 102 -14.09 17.07 -12.46
C HIS A 102 -12.87 18.00 -12.43
N ALA A 103 -11.84 17.69 -11.63
CA ALA A 103 -10.58 18.43 -11.61
C ALA A 103 -9.88 18.42 -12.98
N CYS A 104 -10.03 17.33 -13.73
CA CYS A 104 -9.44 17.18 -15.06
C CYS A 104 -10.14 17.96 -16.17
N THR A 105 -11.42 18.31 -16.00
CA THR A 105 -12.24 18.93 -17.05
C THR A 105 -12.64 20.38 -16.75
N VAL A 106 -12.59 20.79 -15.48
CA VAL A 106 -13.03 22.12 -15.05
C VAL A 106 -11.85 22.96 -14.57
N GLU A 107 -11.45 23.94 -15.38
CA GLU A 107 -10.29 24.82 -15.09
C GLU A 107 -10.42 25.61 -13.78
N SER A 108 -11.66 25.90 -13.35
CA SER A 108 -11.93 26.60 -12.09
C SER A 108 -11.84 25.71 -10.86
N ASN A 109 -11.68 24.39 -11.02
CA ASN A 109 -11.48 23.49 -9.90
C ASN A 109 -10.11 23.77 -9.24
N PRO A 110 -10.04 23.89 -7.89
CA PRO A 110 -8.78 24.18 -7.20
C PRO A 110 -7.64 23.18 -7.46
N LEU A 111 -7.97 21.93 -7.78
CA LEU A 111 -7.01 20.86 -8.06
C LEU A 111 -6.62 20.78 -9.55
N HIS A 112 -7.25 21.56 -10.44
CA HIS A 112 -7.03 21.48 -11.88
C HIS A 112 -5.54 21.61 -12.27
N ALA A 113 -4.88 22.65 -11.74
CA ALA A 113 -3.46 22.88 -12.00
C ALA A 113 -2.58 21.70 -11.53
N VAL A 114 -2.94 21.06 -10.41
CA VAL A 114 -2.21 19.92 -9.84
C VAL A 114 -2.38 18.67 -10.71
N VAL A 115 -3.62 18.31 -11.07
CA VAL A 115 -3.88 17.10 -11.88
C VAL A 115 -3.31 17.21 -13.29
N VAL A 116 -3.32 18.41 -13.89
CA VAL A 116 -2.71 18.66 -15.21
C VAL A 116 -1.18 18.61 -15.13
N LYS A 117 -0.57 19.29 -14.15
CA LYS A 117 0.89 19.30 -13.92
C LYS A 117 1.45 17.88 -13.81
N HIS A 118 0.74 17.00 -13.11
CA HIS A 118 1.18 15.62 -12.84
C HIS A 118 0.62 14.58 -13.81
N ALA A 119 -0.12 15.01 -14.85
CA ALA A 119 -0.75 14.15 -15.85
C ALA A 119 -1.65 13.05 -15.28
N LEU A 120 -2.43 13.36 -14.24
CA LEU A 120 -3.27 12.39 -13.52
C LEU A 120 -4.61 12.09 -14.20
N CYS A 121 -4.94 12.79 -15.27
CA CYS A 121 -6.26 12.67 -15.93
C CYS A 121 -6.42 11.41 -16.78
N LYS A 122 -5.37 10.61 -16.93
CA LYS A 122 -5.37 9.32 -17.61
C LYS A 122 -4.42 8.38 -16.87
N PRO A 123 -4.64 7.06 -16.97
CA PRO A 123 -3.67 6.10 -16.47
C PRO A 123 -2.30 6.31 -17.13
N ALA A 124 -1.25 6.29 -16.32
CA ALA A 124 0.12 6.30 -16.79
C ALA A 124 0.38 5.08 -17.68
N SER A 125 0.86 5.34 -18.90
CA SER A 125 1.05 4.36 -19.96
C SER A 125 2.53 4.07 -20.26
N SER A 126 3.44 4.83 -19.64
CA SER A 126 4.88 4.71 -19.78
C SER A 126 5.60 4.79 -18.44
N GLN A 127 6.82 4.28 -18.38
CA GLN A 127 7.64 4.34 -17.16
C GLN A 127 7.88 5.78 -16.68
N ALA A 128 8.11 6.71 -17.61
CA ALA A 128 8.30 8.13 -17.28
C ALA A 128 7.03 8.77 -16.68
N GLU A 129 5.84 8.34 -17.11
CA GLU A 129 4.58 8.77 -16.50
C GLU A 129 4.39 8.15 -15.13
N VAL A 130 4.72 6.86 -14.95
CA VAL A 130 4.68 6.21 -13.64
C VAL A 130 5.62 6.89 -12.64
N GLU A 131 6.82 7.26 -13.06
CA GLU A 131 7.79 7.98 -12.24
C GLU A 131 7.26 9.37 -11.84
N ARG A 132 6.60 10.08 -12.76
CA ARG A 132 5.95 11.37 -12.45
C ARG A 132 4.84 11.22 -11.40
N VAL A 133 3.98 10.21 -11.54
CA VAL A 133 2.87 9.96 -10.60
C VAL A 133 3.37 9.55 -9.21
N ASN A 134 4.56 8.94 -9.12
CA ASN A 134 5.17 8.48 -7.88
C ASN A 134 6.18 9.47 -7.26
N ASP A 135 6.32 10.68 -7.82
CA ASP A 135 7.24 11.73 -7.36
C ASP A 135 6.49 13.05 -7.12
N LEU A 136 5.36 12.96 -6.41
CA LEU A 136 4.51 14.11 -6.11
C LEU A 136 5.04 14.89 -4.90
N PRO A 137 4.98 16.24 -4.90
CA PRO A 137 5.13 16.99 -3.66
C PRO A 137 4.11 16.52 -2.62
N PRO A 138 4.48 16.35 -1.32
CA PRO A 138 3.55 15.91 -0.29
C PRO A 138 2.26 16.74 -0.18
N SER A 139 2.35 18.05 -0.42
CA SER A 139 1.18 18.94 -0.46
C SER A 139 0.22 18.60 -1.60
N ASP A 140 0.75 18.35 -2.80
CA ASP A 140 -0.03 17.98 -3.98
C ASP A 140 -0.65 16.60 -3.75
N ALA A 141 0.13 15.65 -3.21
CA ALA A 141 -0.31 14.30 -2.91
C ALA A 141 -1.48 14.26 -1.90
N LEU A 142 -1.39 15.03 -0.82
CA LEU A 142 -2.45 15.14 0.18
C LEU A 142 -3.69 15.86 -0.37
N ALA A 143 -3.53 16.89 -1.20
CA ALA A 143 -4.67 17.55 -1.85
C ALA A 143 -5.42 16.59 -2.79
N ILE A 144 -4.69 15.76 -3.55
CA ILE A 144 -5.28 14.71 -4.40
C ILE A 144 -6.02 13.68 -3.56
N ALA A 145 -5.38 13.16 -2.49
CA ALA A 145 -6.00 12.17 -1.62
C ALA A 145 -7.29 12.71 -0.98
N HIS A 146 -7.27 13.95 -0.51
CA HIS A 146 -8.42 14.62 0.10
C HIS A 146 -9.61 14.72 -0.88
N GLU A 147 -9.37 15.15 -2.12
CA GLU A 147 -10.41 15.24 -3.16
C GLU A 147 -11.00 13.86 -3.50
N LEU A 148 -10.14 12.85 -3.61
CA LEU A 148 -10.57 11.47 -3.87
C LEU A 148 -11.39 10.91 -2.70
N HIS A 149 -11.01 11.17 -1.45
CA HIS A 149 -11.80 10.77 -0.28
C HIS A 149 -13.14 11.50 -0.20
N ALA A 150 -13.19 12.78 -0.56
CA ALA A 150 -14.43 13.56 -0.56
C ALA A 150 -15.48 12.98 -1.53
N SER A 151 -15.03 12.38 -2.64
CA SER A 151 -15.87 11.73 -3.64
C SER A 151 -16.00 10.21 -3.47
N LEU A 152 -15.34 9.61 -2.46
CA LEU A 152 -15.32 8.16 -2.29
C LEU A 152 -16.72 7.60 -2.04
N ARG A 153 -17.12 6.67 -2.91
CA ARG A 153 -18.31 5.83 -2.75
C ARG A 153 -17.99 4.44 -3.29
N PHE A 154 -18.23 3.39 -2.49
CA PHE A 154 -18.18 2.03 -3.00
C PHE A 154 -19.50 1.70 -3.67
N ILE A 155 -19.47 1.37 -4.95
CA ILE A 155 -20.65 1.12 -5.78
C ILE A 155 -20.47 -0.25 -6.43
N ALA A 156 -21.49 -1.11 -6.30
CA ALA A 156 -21.49 -2.38 -7.01
C ALA A 156 -21.77 -2.17 -8.51
N SER A 157 -21.23 -3.02 -9.38
CA SER A 157 -21.62 -3.01 -10.80
C SER A 157 -23.12 -3.32 -10.95
N ASP A 158 -23.71 -2.99 -12.10
CA ASP A 158 -25.14 -3.19 -12.35
C ASP A 158 -25.56 -4.67 -12.18
N GLU A 159 -24.66 -5.60 -12.49
CA GLU A 159 -24.86 -7.05 -12.30
C GLU A 159 -24.63 -7.50 -10.85
N GLY A 160 -24.20 -6.60 -9.98
CA GLY A 160 -23.83 -6.88 -8.58
C GLY A 160 -22.57 -7.73 -8.44
N LEU A 161 -21.79 -7.86 -9.52
CA LEU A 161 -20.63 -8.75 -9.60
C LEU A 161 -19.31 -8.06 -9.27
N GLY A 162 -19.16 -6.77 -9.59
CA GLY A 162 -17.97 -5.97 -9.27
C GLY A 162 -18.26 -4.90 -8.21
N ILE A 163 -17.20 -4.26 -7.71
CA ILE A 163 -17.27 -3.06 -6.85
C ILE A 163 -16.23 -2.05 -7.32
N ALA A 164 -16.63 -0.77 -7.39
CA ALA A 164 -15.77 0.36 -7.69
C ALA A 164 -15.85 1.44 -6.58
N PRO A 165 -14.72 2.04 -6.15
CA PRO A 165 -13.37 1.59 -6.46
C PRO A 165 -13.10 0.21 -5.86
N PHE A 166 -12.03 -0.44 -6.29
CA PHE A 166 -11.70 -1.79 -5.84
C PHE A 166 -11.42 -1.81 -4.33
N PRO A 167 -12.17 -2.56 -3.51
CA PRO A 167 -11.92 -2.57 -2.09
C PRO A 167 -10.60 -3.24 -1.72
N MET A 168 -9.87 -2.65 -0.77
CA MET A 168 -8.64 -3.27 -0.24
C MET A 168 -9.00 -4.61 0.39
N PRO A 169 -8.24 -5.69 0.15
CA PRO A 169 -8.53 -7.00 0.73
C PRO A 169 -8.69 -6.97 2.25
N SER A 170 -7.85 -6.21 2.96
CA SER A 170 -7.97 -6.00 4.40
C SER A 170 -9.26 -5.29 4.81
N ASP A 171 -9.70 -4.29 4.05
CA ASP A 171 -10.96 -3.59 4.32
C ASP A 171 -12.19 -4.48 4.04
N ILE A 172 -12.10 -5.44 3.11
CA ILE A 172 -13.16 -6.46 2.94
C ILE A 172 -13.31 -7.27 4.22
N ILE A 173 -12.21 -7.70 4.84
CA ILE A 173 -12.27 -8.45 6.11
C ILE A 173 -12.83 -7.59 7.23
N ASP A 174 -12.40 -6.34 7.34
CA ASP A 174 -12.94 -5.43 8.36
C ASP A 174 -14.44 -5.19 8.15
N ALA A 175 -14.89 -5.01 6.90
CA ALA A 175 -16.29 -4.84 6.54
C ALA A 175 -17.14 -6.07 6.89
N CYS A 176 -16.58 -7.28 6.69
CA CYS A 176 -17.19 -8.54 7.11
C CYS A 176 -17.33 -8.66 8.63
N ASN A 177 -16.44 -8.05 9.40
CA ASN A 177 -16.44 -8.10 10.86
C ASN A 177 -17.25 -6.99 11.53
N LEU A 178 -17.85 -6.06 10.78
CA LEU A 178 -18.63 -4.95 11.34
C LEU A 178 -19.86 -5.42 12.14
N HIS A 179 -20.50 -6.50 11.69
CA HIS A 179 -21.71 -7.03 12.30
C HIS A 179 -21.51 -8.48 12.68
N SER A 180 -22.01 -8.88 13.85
CA SER A 180 -21.89 -10.25 14.37
C SER A 180 -22.98 -11.21 13.88
N ASN A 181 -23.93 -10.71 13.09
CA ASN A 181 -25.05 -11.50 12.56
C ASN A 181 -24.61 -12.34 11.36
N ALA A 182 -25.35 -13.42 11.09
CA ALA A 182 -25.16 -14.19 9.87
C ALA A 182 -25.38 -13.29 8.64
N ASP A 183 -24.35 -13.12 7.84
CA ASP A 183 -24.45 -12.42 6.57
C ASP A 183 -25.25 -13.26 5.56
N ALA A 184 -25.76 -12.61 4.51
CA ALA A 184 -26.31 -13.32 3.37
C ALA A 184 -25.27 -14.30 2.81
N PRO A 185 -25.67 -15.49 2.30
CA PRO A 185 -24.74 -16.53 1.85
C PRO A 185 -23.67 -16.02 0.87
N GLU A 186 -24.05 -15.09 0.01
CA GLU A 186 -23.16 -14.47 -0.97
C GLU A 186 -22.06 -13.64 -0.30
N LEU A 187 -22.41 -12.82 0.69
CA LEU A 187 -21.43 -12.02 1.44
C LEU A 187 -20.53 -12.91 2.31
N ASP A 188 -21.09 -13.92 2.99
CA ASP A 188 -20.31 -14.90 3.76
C ASP A 188 -19.27 -15.62 2.89
N ALA A 189 -19.62 -15.98 1.65
CA ALA A 189 -18.69 -16.57 0.70
C ALA A 189 -17.53 -15.61 0.33
N ILE A 190 -17.80 -14.30 0.18
CA ILE A 190 -16.75 -13.29 -0.03
C ILE A 190 -15.84 -13.23 1.20
N CYS A 191 -16.42 -13.11 2.39
CA CYS A 191 -15.68 -12.98 3.64
C CYS A 191 -14.74 -14.16 3.88
N LYS A 192 -15.22 -15.39 3.65
CA LYS A 192 -14.41 -16.61 3.76
C LYS A 192 -13.26 -16.63 2.74
N ARG A 193 -13.57 -16.35 1.47
CA ARG A 193 -12.56 -16.34 0.40
C ARG A 193 -11.46 -15.32 0.66
N GLU A 194 -11.80 -14.10 1.04
CA GLU A 194 -10.78 -13.07 1.29
C GLU A 194 -9.97 -13.37 2.55
N LYS A 195 -10.57 -14.01 3.56
CA LYS A 195 -9.86 -14.42 4.78
C LYS A 195 -8.82 -15.50 4.47
N GLU A 196 -9.20 -16.51 3.70
CA GLU A 196 -8.30 -17.56 3.22
C GLU A 196 -7.17 -16.98 2.35
N ARG A 197 -7.53 -16.07 1.44
CA ARG A 197 -6.58 -15.37 0.57
C ARG A 197 -5.55 -14.58 1.35
N LEU A 198 -5.97 -13.74 2.30
CA LEU A 198 -5.03 -12.99 3.15
C LEU A 198 -4.17 -13.93 4.02
N GLY A 199 -4.75 -15.01 4.53
CA GLY A 199 -4.03 -16.02 5.31
C GLY A 199 -2.94 -16.77 4.52
N SER A 200 -3.03 -16.80 3.18
CA SER A 200 -2.02 -17.45 2.33
C SER A 200 -0.69 -16.67 2.24
N GLY A 201 -0.67 -15.40 2.66
CA GLY A 201 0.53 -14.55 2.61
C GLY A 201 0.92 -14.04 1.22
N HIS A 202 0.15 -14.36 0.18
CA HIS A 202 0.37 -13.80 -1.16
C HIS A 202 -0.21 -12.38 -1.28
N LEU A 203 0.50 -11.49 -1.98
CA LEU A 203 -0.10 -10.27 -2.50
C LEU A 203 -1.15 -10.67 -3.53
N VAL A 204 -2.41 -10.35 -3.26
CA VAL A 204 -3.51 -10.82 -4.09
C VAL A 204 -3.78 -9.77 -5.15
N GLY A 205 -3.41 -10.11 -6.39
CA GLY A 205 -3.79 -9.33 -7.56
C GLY A 205 -5.30 -9.24 -7.74
N PHE A 206 -5.70 -8.13 -8.35
CA PHE A 206 -7.05 -7.58 -8.44
C PHE A 206 -8.09 -8.52 -9.05
N THR A 207 -9.23 -8.60 -8.38
CA THR A 207 -10.63 -8.55 -8.87
C THR A 207 -11.49 -9.46 -8.00
N TYR A 208 -12.40 -8.85 -7.25
CA TYR A 208 -13.58 -9.56 -6.82
C TYR A 208 -14.59 -9.46 -7.96
N VAL A 209 -14.95 -10.62 -8.50
CA VAL A 209 -16.07 -10.78 -9.42
C VAL A 209 -16.93 -11.91 -8.87
N GLY A 210 -18.15 -11.62 -8.44
CA GLY A 210 -19.06 -12.63 -7.91
C GLY A 210 -20.30 -12.05 -7.26
N PRO A 211 -21.28 -12.90 -6.89
CA PRO A 211 -22.48 -12.45 -6.21
C PRO A 211 -22.14 -11.93 -4.80
N GLY A 212 -22.90 -10.93 -4.34
CA GLY A 212 -22.74 -10.30 -3.03
C GLY A 212 -22.09 -8.90 -3.05
N GLY A 213 -21.75 -8.37 -4.25
CA GLY A 213 -21.13 -7.06 -4.39
C GLY A 213 -21.94 -5.90 -3.81
N VAL A 214 -23.28 -5.93 -3.94
CA VAL A 214 -24.18 -4.91 -3.34
C VAL A 214 -24.07 -4.89 -1.82
N ALA A 215 -24.11 -6.06 -1.18
CA ALA A 215 -24.02 -6.17 0.27
C ALA A 215 -22.64 -5.74 0.77
N LEU A 216 -21.58 -6.16 0.08
CA LEU A 216 -20.21 -5.76 0.41
C LEU A 216 -20.00 -4.25 0.22
N ALA A 217 -20.48 -3.65 -0.88
CA ALA A 217 -20.39 -2.21 -1.10
C ALA A 217 -21.07 -1.42 0.03
N LYS A 218 -22.25 -1.86 0.50
CA LYS A 218 -22.92 -1.26 1.66
C LYS A 218 -22.05 -1.33 2.92
N ARG A 219 -21.46 -2.48 3.23
CA ARG A 219 -20.60 -2.65 4.40
C ARG A 219 -19.29 -1.85 4.30
N LEU A 220 -18.73 -1.71 3.11
CA LEU A 220 -17.55 -0.88 2.89
C LEU A 220 -17.87 0.61 3.08
N ASN A 221 -19.01 1.09 2.59
CA ASN A 221 -19.42 2.47 2.85
C ASN A 221 -19.62 2.72 4.36
N GLU A 222 -20.22 1.77 5.08
CA GLU A 222 -20.34 1.84 6.54
C GLU A 222 -18.98 1.84 7.24
N LEU A 223 -18.05 0.96 6.83
CA LEU A 223 -16.69 0.87 7.36
C LEU A 223 -15.92 2.19 7.28
N TYR A 224 -16.16 2.94 6.20
CA TYR A 224 -15.52 4.23 5.93
C TYR A 224 -16.31 5.42 6.51
N ALA A 225 -17.44 5.18 7.18
CA ALA A 225 -18.39 6.20 7.63
C ALA A 225 -18.85 7.14 6.49
N ILE A 226 -19.04 6.57 5.31
CA ILE A 226 -19.53 7.29 4.14
C ILE A 226 -21.05 7.45 4.26
N PRO A 227 -21.59 8.69 4.20
CA PRO A 227 -23.03 8.91 4.18
C PRO A 227 -23.68 8.21 2.99
N LEU A 228 -24.70 7.40 3.28
CA LEU A 228 -25.59 6.81 2.29
C LEU A 228 -26.85 7.68 2.26
N ASP A 229 -27.04 8.40 1.17
CA ASP A 229 -28.25 9.19 0.91
C ASP A 229 -29.46 8.28 0.60
#